data_AF-A0A3E0MBH9-F1
#
_entry.id   AF-A0A3E0MBH9-F1
#
_cell.length_a   1.000
_cell.length_b   1.000
_cell.length_c   1.000
_cell.angle_alpha   90.00
_cell.angle_beta   90.00
_cell.angle_gamma   90.00
#
_symmetry.space_group_name_H-M   'P 1'
#
loop_
_entity.id
_entity.type
_entity.pdbx_description
1 polymer ?
#
loop_
_entity_poly.entity_id
_entity_poly.type
_entity_poly.pdbx_seq_one_letter_code
_entity_poly.pdbx_strand_id
1 'polypeptide(L)'
;MFSLDNTPKAWFNQIYLNLGHFRGGSPHHYKVEFSYNELVEQTSVPFGVQFNLSEAFRELLIRETRLYQYEVKNPLELAPELRTERWQILCEHLTKYPVSTKSTQVKVIKLLFSLCFHQAVLEYVPLMSAVEIASDSDSATLAFLRAMSDLMLHMDRYLPYSLKDLETIAQNAPVENIVTISAGLQVLVELAKTWKNLEGAEFWRSFVERQIKAILPSLDAFEEGLLMSVYYRAAVFVPLLKKNQTQVVAEMDLCQAYAEGLKGETQNQQFVSYENQSVIMESRTKEALWLQDLDLAEERARKLVERDILDPRYRLELGEVLLKRGKVEEAVQAYRSATRLGPPGTAVAWFMMGQCYQSLGELELAYDCYLASLDCDPLAISPVKRLGQIAPLLGDENLASWSEVRLSQLQEEKKKMEASGSSFRGYVLTVPKPKQTA
;
A
#
# COMPACT_ATOMS: atom_id res chain seq x y z
N MET A 1 -17.59 -26.64 9.10
CA MET A 1 -16.20 -26.23 9.34
C MET A 1 -15.70 -25.61 8.03
N PHE A 2 -15.44 -24.31 7.99
CA PHE A 2 -14.92 -23.66 6.77
C PHE A 2 -13.44 -24.02 6.65
N SER A 3 -13.10 -24.83 5.63
CA SER A 3 -11.72 -25.19 5.29
C SER A 3 -11.08 -24.08 4.45
N LEU A 4 -9.75 -23.98 4.51
CA LEU A 4 -8.95 -23.09 3.66
C LEU A 4 -9.15 -23.33 2.15
N ASP A 5 -9.69 -24.48 1.78
CA ASP A 5 -9.95 -24.88 0.38
C ASP A 5 -11.39 -24.59 -0.07
N ASN A 6 -12.26 -24.09 0.81
CA ASN A 6 -13.69 -23.97 0.51
C ASN A 6 -14.06 -22.73 -0.31
N THR A 7 -13.18 -21.73 -0.40
CA THR A 7 -13.43 -20.52 -1.20
C THR A 7 -12.20 -20.15 -2.01
N PRO A 8 -12.34 -19.66 -3.26
CA PRO A 8 -11.20 -19.17 -4.03
C PRO A 8 -10.42 -18.08 -3.30
N LYS A 9 -11.11 -17.18 -2.59
CA LYS A 9 -10.48 -16.10 -1.80
C LYS A 9 -9.54 -16.65 -0.73
N ALA A 10 -10.01 -17.63 0.06
CA ALA A 10 -9.19 -18.29 1.07
C ALA A 10 -8.05 -19.09 0.42
N TRP A 11 -8.36 -19.83 -0.65
CA TRP A 11 -7.41 -20.72 -1.32
C TRP A 11 -6.21 -19.99 -1.94
N PHE A 12 -6.43 -18.85 -2.60
CA PHE A 12 -5.34 -18.04 -3.15
C PHE A 12 -4.52 -17.35 -2.06
N ASN A 13 -5.15 -16.96 -0.94
CA ASN A 13 -4.51 -16.16 0.10
C ASN A 13 -4.10 -16.96 1.35
N GLN A 14 -3.99 -18.29 1.27
CA GLN A 14 -3.56 -19.13 2.40
C GLN A 14 -2.21 -18.70 2.99
N ILE A 15 -1.32 -18.14 2.15
CA ILE A 15 0.00 -17.65 2.59
C ILE A 15 -0.12 -16.55 3.66
N TYR A 16 -1.18 -15.75 3.62
CA TYR A 16 -1.45 -14.76 4.66
C TYR A 16 -2.02 -15.42 5.91
N LEU A 17 -2.91 -16.40 5.78
CA LEU A 17 -3.59 -16.99 6.95
C LEU A 17 -2.65 -17.81 7.82
N ASN A 18 -1.83 -18.67 7.22
CA ASN A 18 -0.95 -19.59 7.96
C ASN A 18 0.36 -19.93 7.24
N LEU A 19 0.85 -19.06 6.33
CA LEU A 19 2.01 -19.36 5.48
C LEU A 19 1.87 -20.70 4.74
N GLY A 20 0.67 -20.99 4.23
CA GLY A 20 0.41 -22.16 3.39
C GLY A 20 1.29 -22.25 2.14
N HIS A 21 1.06 -23.29 1.33
CA HIS A 21 1.81 -23.46 0.08
C HIS A 21 1.67 -22.23 -0.82
N PHE A 22 2.82 -21.74 -1.29
CA PHE A 22 2.85 -20.71 -2.32
C PHE A 22 2.46 -21.32 -3.67
N ARG A 23 1.52 -20.68 -4.37
CA ARG A 23 0.93 -21.19 -5.62
C ARG A 23 1.07 -20.18 -6.77
N GLY A 24 2.00 -19.24 -6.66
CA GLY A 24 2.01 -18.05 -7.51
C GLY A 24 0.86 -17.09 -7.13
N GLY A 25 0.52 -16.19 -8.05
CA GLY A 25 -0.54 -15.19 -7.87
C GLY A 25 -0.04 -13.77 -8.10
N SER A 26 -0.78 -12.79 -7.58
CA SER A 26 -0.44 -11.38 -7.71
C SER A 26 0.83 -11.00 -6.95
N PRO A 27 1.49 -9.86 -7.26
CA PRO A 27 2.81 -9.54 -6.72
C PRO A 27 2.95 -9.53 -5.20
N HIS A 28 1.87 -9.24 -4.48
CA HIS A 28 1.87 -9.29 -3.02
C HIS A 28 2.13 -10.69 -2.44
N HIS A 29 1.67 -11.76 -3.11
CA HIS A 29 1.97 -13.13 -2.69
C HIS A 29 3.47 -13.45 -2.82
N TYR A 30 4.08 -13.03 -3.92
CA TYR A 30 5.51 -13.17 -4.15
C TYR A 30 6.34 -12.40 -3.14
N LYS A 31 5.85 -11.25 -2.66
CA LYS A 31 6.52 -10.50 -1.61
C LYS A 31 6.65 -11.31 -0.31
N VAL A 32 5.57 -11.98 0.09
CA VAL A 32 5.59 -12.85 1.28
C VAL A 32 6.55 -14.02 1.05
N GLU A 33 6.50 -14.63 -0.14
CA GLU A 33 7.39 -15.74 -0.51
C GLU A 33 8.87 -15.35 -0.47
N PHE A 34 9.23 -14.21 -1.06
CA PHE A 34 10.60 -13.70 -1.05
C PHE A 34 11.07 -13.40 0.37
N SER A 35 10.22 -12.76 1.18
CA SER A 35 10.54 -12.45 2.58
C SER A 35 10.75 -13.73 3.41
N TYR A 36 9.96 -14.77 3.14
CA TYR A 36 10.11 -16.06 3.80
C TYR A 36 11.41 -16.78 3.37
N ASN A 37 11.71 -16.79 2.08
CA ASN A 37 12.93 -17.42 1.57
C ASN A 37 14.18 -16.69 2.08
N GLU A 38 14.18 -15.36 2.12
CA GLU A 38 15.26 -14.56 2.75
C GLU A 38 15.49 -14.95 4.21
N LEU A 39 14.40 -15.20 4.97
CA LEU A 39 14.49 -15.64 6.35
C LEU A 39 15.10 -17.04 6.48
N VAL A 40 14.68 -18.00 5.66
CA VAL A 40 15.14 -19.39 5.76
C VAL A 40 16.55 -19.58 5.19
N GLU A 41 16.83 -19.03 4.01
CA GLU A 41 18.11 -19.16 3.33
C GLU A 41 19.18 -18.23 3.92
N GLN A 42 18.77 -17.30 4.78
CA GLN A 42 19.63 -16.25 5.34
C GLN A 42 20.26 -15.36 4.27
N THR A 43 19.61 -15.22 3.12
CA THR A 43 20.01 -14.35 2.01
C THR A 43 19.53 -12.91 2.23
N SER A 44 20.15 -11.97 1.51
CA SER A 44 19.69 -10.59 1.45
C SER A 44 19.53 -10.22 -0.01
N VAL A 45 18.31 -9.83 -0.40
CA VAL A 45 18.08 -9.23 -1.71
C VAL A 45 17.96 -7.72 -1.51
N PRO A 46 18.80 -6.90 -2.18
CA PRO A 46 18.83 -5.45 -1.98
C PRO A 46 17.52 -4.78 -2.42
N PHE A 47 16.78 -5.40 -3.33
CA PHE A 47 15.49 -4.92 -3.83
C PHE A 47 14.47 -6.05 -3.93
N GLY A 48 13.27 -5.81 -3.41
CA GLY A 48 12.15 -6.75 -3.44
C GLY A 48 10.92 -6.16 -4.12
N VAL A 49 9.82 -6.90 -4.10
CA VAL A 49 8.51 -6.44 -4.57
C VAL A 49 8.14 -5.14 -3.84
N GLN A 50 7.83 -4.09 -4.60
CA GLN A 50 7.62 -2.74 -4.05
C GLN A 50 6.24 -2.58 -3.41
N PHE A 51 5.24 -3.29 -3.93
CA PHE A 51 3.87 -3.25 -3.43
C PHE A 51 3.76 -3.59 -1.93
N ASN A 52 2.98 -2.81 -1.18
CA ASN A 52 2.75 -2.99 0.26
C ASN A 52 1.25 -3.11 0.51
N LEU A 53 0.85 -4.13 1.29
CA LEU A 53 -0.50 -4.30 1.79
C LEU A 53 -0.55 -3.92 3.25
N SER A 54 -1.66 -3.33 3.65
CA SER A 54 -1.89 -2.83 4.99
C SER A 54 -2.60 -3.87 5.87
N GLU A 55 -2.73 -3.59 7.17
CA GLU A 55 -3.28 -4.54 8.14
C GLU A 55 -4.74 -4.88 7.80
N ALA A 56 -5.49 -3.88 7.30
CA ALA A 56 -6.88 -4.03 6.86
C ALA A 56 -7.06 -5.11 5.79
N PHE A 57 -6.05 -5.40 4.97
CA PHE A 57 -6.12 -6.50 4.00
C PHE A 57 -6.36 -7.85 4.70
N ARG A 58 -5.61 -8.13 5.77
CA ARG A 58 -5.70 -9.39 6.50
C ARG A 58 -7.04 -9.48 7.23
N GLU A 59 -7.46 -8.40 7.87
CA GLU A 59 -8.76 -8.31 8.57
C GLU A 59 -9.92 -8.56 7.60
N LEU A 60 -9.90 -7.91 6.43
CA LEU A 60 -10.94 -8.06 5.42
C LEU A 60 -10.94 -9.47 4.81
N LEU A 61 -9.77 -10.05 4.54
CA LEU A 61 -9.66 -11.43 4.07
C LEU A 61 -10.32 -12.41 5.04
N ILE A 62 -10.03 -12.27 6.34
CA ILE A 62 -10.61 -13.12 7.39
C ILE A 62 -12.12 -12.92 7.48
N ARG A 63 -12.59 -11.67 7.47
CA ARG A 63 -14.02 -11.33 7.56
C ARG A 63 -14.81 -11.88 6.38
N GLU A 64 -14.32 -11.71 5.16
CA GLU A 64 -14.99 -12.20 3.94
C GLU A 64 -15.01 -13.73 3.84
N THR A 65 -13.96 -14.40 4.32
CA THR A 65 -13.86 -15.87 4.30
C THR A 65 -14.47 -16.53 5.53
N ARG A 66 -14.80 -15.75 6.57
CA ARG A 66 -15.28 -16.20 7.90
C ARG A 66 -14.31 -17.12 8.62
N LEU A 67 -13.02 -16.97 8.34
CA LEU A 67 -11.94 -17.79 8.90
C LEU A 67 -11.38 -17.17 10.18
N TYR A 68 -12.27 -16.83 11.12
CA TYR A 68 -11.94 -16.09 12.35
C TYR A 68 -10.93 -16.82 13.26
N GLN A 69 -10.74 -18.13 13.09
CA GLN A 69 -9.70 -18.86 13.81
C GLN A 69 -8.25 -18.44 13.42
N TYR A 70 -8.08 -17.70 12.33
CA TYR A 70 -6.78 -17.12 11.92
C TYR A 70 -6.65 -15.62 12.28
N GLU A 71 -7.62 -15.07 13.00
CA GLU A 71 -7.62 -13.69 13.49
C GLU A 71 -6.70 -13.57 14.70
N VAL A 72 -5.46 -13.17 14.44
CA VAL A 72 -4.42 -12.97 15.44
C VAL A 72 -3.70 -11.65 15.16
N LYS A 73 -3.21 -10.99 16.20
CA LYS A 73 -2.43 -9.74 16.10
C LYS A 73 -0.94 -10.02 16.08
N ASN A 74 -0.52 -11.11 16.70
CA ASN A 74 0.85 -11.58 16.72
C ASN A 74 0.91 -13.04 16.22
N PRO A 75 1.84 -13.44 15.33
CA PRO A 75 1.89 -14.80 14.83
C PRO A 75 2.00 -15.90 15.90
N LEU A 76 2.56 -15.56 17.07
CA LEU A 76 2.67 -16.47 18.22
C LEU A 76 1.30 -16.85 18.83
N GLU A 77 0.26 -16.06 18.60
CA GLU A 77 -1.10 -16.29 19.12
C GLU A 77 -1.87 -17.36 18.33
N LEU A 78 -1.44 -17.67 17.09
CA LEU A 78 -2.15 -18.65 16.26
C LEU A 78 -2.10 -20.03 16.92
N ALA A 79 -3.23 -20.72 17.05
CA ALA A 79 -3.29 -22.03 17.69
C ALA A 79 -2.34 -23.04 17.01
N PRO A 80 -1.57 -23.86 17.75
CA PRO A 80 -0.59 -24.80 17.17
C PRO A 80 -1.13 -25.70 16.06
N GLU A 81 -2.37 -26.18 16.20
CA GLU A 81 -3.06 -27.03 15.23
C GLU A 81 -3.39 -26.34 13.90
N LEU A 82 -3.32 -25.00 13.83
CA LEU A 82 -3.54 -24.21 12.62
C LEU A 82 -2.23 -23.79 11.94
N ARG A 83 -1.08 -24.03 12.59
CA ARG A 83 0.24 -23.64 12.09
C ARG A 83 0.72 -24.65 11.07
N THR A 84 1.16 -24.15 9.91
CA THR A 84 1.98 -24.93 8.99
C THR A 84 3.42 -25.03 9.51
N GLU A 85 4.24 -25.89 8.91
CA GLU A 85 5.68 -25.94 9.18
C GLU A 85 6.34 -24.56 8.96
N ARG A 86 5.97 -23.86 7.89
CA ARG A 86 6.47 -22.52 7.57
C ARG A 86 6.11 -21.50 8.66
N TRP A 87 4.88 -21.56 9.18
CA TRP A 87 4.46 -20.71 10.28
C TRP A 87 5.19 -21.04 11.59
N GLN A 88 5.44 -22.32 11.83
CA GLN A 88 6.18 -22.77 13.00
C GLN A 88 7.62 -22.24 12.98
N ILE A 89 8.29 -22.26 11.82
CA ILE A 89 9.62 -21.65 11.64
C ILE A 89 9.60 -20.15 11.98
N LEU A 90 8.60 -19.41 11.49
CA LEU A 90 8.42 -17.99 11.87
C LEU A 90 8.28 -17.82 13.39
N CYS A 91 7.44 -18.64 14.04
CA CYS A 91 7.24 -18.59 15.49
C CYS A 91 8.53 -18.85 16.28
N GLU A 92 9.38 -19.77 15.82
CA GLU A 92 10.68 -20.05 16.44
C GLU A 92 11.65 -18.86 16.33
N HIS A 93 11.67 -18.20 15.17
CA HIS A 93 12.45 -16.97 14.99
C HIS A 93 11.94 -15.82 15.86
N LEU A 94 10.62 -15.65 15.99
CA LEU A 94 10.02 -14.63 16.85
C LEU A 94 10.33 -14.87 18.33
N THR A 95 10.27 -16.13 18.78
CA THR A 95 10.62 -16.48 20.16
C THR A 95 12.07 -16.14 20.50
N LYS A 96 12.98 -16.28 19.53
CA LYS A 96 14.42 -15.98 19.68
C LYS A 96 14.78 -14.54 19.29
N TYR A 97 13.80 -13.72 18.90
CA TYR A 97 14.03 -12.39 18.33
C TYR A 97 14.87 -11.45 19.22
N PRO A 98 14.67 -11.37 20.55
CA PRO A 98 15.42 -10.42 21.39
C PRO A 98 16.93 -10.67 21.44
N VAL A 99 17.36 -11.91 21.18
CA VAL A 99 18.77 -12.33 21.25
C VAL A 99 19.38 -12.63 19.88
N SER A 100 18.62 -12.43 18.79
CA SER A 100 19.10 -12.67 17.43
C SER A 100 19.96 -11.51 16.91
N THR A 101 20.73 -11.76 15.84
CA THR A 101 21.52 -10.72 15.19
C THR A 101 20.61 -9.71 14.49
N LYS A 102 21.09 -8.47 14.30
CA LYS A 102 20.33 -7.43 13.59
C LYS A 102 19.90 -7.86 12.18
N SER A 103 20.78 -8.54 11.44
CA SER A 103 20.44 -9.09 10.12
C SER A 103 19.29 -10.10 10.18
N THR A 104 19.27 -11.00 11.19
CA THR A 104 18.14 -11.92 11.39
C THR A 104 16.88 -11.17 11.82
N GLN A 105 17.00 -10.16 12.68
CA GLN A 105 15.86 -9.31 13.06
C GLN A 105 15.23 -8.65 11.83
N VAL A 106 16.02 -8.05 10.94
CA VAL A 106 15.54 -7.45 9.68
C VAL A 106 14.73 -8.45 8.86
N LYS A 107 15.22 -9.67 8.66
CA LYS A 107 14.52 -10.72 7.89
C LYS A 107 13.18 -11.10 8.52
N VAL A 108 13.13 -11.25 9.85
CA VAL A 108 11.89 -11.55 10.58
C VAL A 108 10.89 -10.40 10.42
N ILE A 109 11.34 -9.15 10.60
CA ILE A 109 10.46 -7.98 10.48
C ILE A 109 10.00 -7.76 9.06
N LYS A 110 10.83 -7.99 8.03
CA LYS A 110 10.41 -7.99 6.62
C LYS A 110 9.28 -8.98 6.38
N LEU A 111 9.37 -10.21 6.93
CA LEU A 111 8.31 -11.19 6.78
C LEU A 111 7.02 -10.78 7.51
N LEU A 112 7.11 -10.26 8.74
CA LEU A 112 5.94 -9.70 9.45
C LEU A 112 5.28 -8.57 8.66
N PHE A 113 6.09 -7.65 8.14
CA PHE A 113 5.64 -6.53 7.32
C PHE A 113 4.90 -7.03 6.07
N SER A 114 5.46 -7.99 5.34
CA SER A 114 4.86 -8.58 4.15
C SER A 114 3.58 -9.36 4.45
N LEU A 115 3.47 -9.95 5.64
CA LEU A 115 2.26 -10.63 6.15
C LEU A 115 1.19 -9.68 6.73
N CYS A 116 1.43 -8.35 6.63
CA CYS A 116 0.54 -7.30 7.13
C CYS A 116 0.41 -7.23 8.67
N PHE A 117 1.38 -7.79 9.42
CA PHE A 117 1.43 -7.72 10.89
C PHE A 117 2.08 -6.42 11.39
N HIS A 118 1.57 -5.27 10.94
CA HIS A 118 2.17 -3.97 11.24
C HIS A 118 2.18 -3.64 12.74
N GLN A 119 1.12 -4.01 13.47
CA GLN A 119 1.08 -3.83 14.92
C GLN A 119 2.19 -4.65 15.61
N ALA A 120 2.39 -5.91 15.22
CA ALA A 120 3.48 -6.73 15.77
C ALA A 120 4.86 -6.15 15.41
N VAL A 121 5.04 -5.59 14.20
CA VAL A 121 6.29 -4.89 13.84
C VAL A 121 6.59 -3.77 14.84
N LEU A 122 5.57 -2.99 15.26
CA LEU A 122 5.75 -1.94 16.26
C LEU A 122 6.07 -2.47 17.66
N GLU A 123 5.67 -3.70 17.99
CA GLU A 123 5.99 -4.36 19.27
C GLU A 123 7.44 -4.88 19.29
N TYR A 124 7.90 -5.49 18.20
CA TYR A 124 9.23 -6.08 18.11
C TYR A 124 10.35 -5.07 17.82
N VAL A 125 10.03 -3.96 17.15
CA VAL A 125 11.02 -2.92 16.82
C VAL A 125 10.66 -1.65 17.57
N PRO A 126 11.28 -1.32 18.72
CA PRO A 126 11.00 -0.07 19.42
C PRO A 126 11.47 1.16 18.60
N LEU A 127 11.06 2.36 19.02
CA LEU A 127 11.58 3.60 18.43
C LEU A 127 13.10 3.67 18.60
N MET A 128 13.80 3.99 17.53
CA MET A 128 15.26 4.09 17.49
C MET A 128 15.70 5.55 17.44
N SER A 129 16.75 5.88 18.17
CA SER A 129 17.37 7.21 18.13
C SER A 129 18.13 7.43 16.82
N ALA A 130 18.41 8.70 16.49
CA ALA A 130 19.23 9.04 15.32
C ALA A 130 20.62 8.40 15.36
N VAL A 131 21.19 8.22 16.55
CA VAL A 131 22.50 7.57 16.75
C VAL A 131 22.44 6.09 16.41
N GLU A 132 21.37 5.39 16.85
CA GLU A 132 21.15 3.98 16.51
C GLU A 132 20.83 3.80 15.02
N ILE A 133 20.08 4.71 14.42
CA ILE A 133 19.81 4.66 12.97
C ILE A 133 21.10 4.81 12.17
N ALA A 134 22.02 5.66 12.62
CA ALA A 134 23.29 5.91 11.96
C ALA A 134 24.35 4.81 12.18
N SER A 135 24.14 3.88 13.11
CA SER A 135 25.20 2.93 13.51
C SER A 135 25.50 1.90 12.42
N ASP A 136 24.47 1.41 11.74
CA ASP A 136 24.58 0.35 10.74
C ASP A 136 23.33 0.24 9.86
N SER A 137 23.47 -0.47 8.75
CA SER A 137 22.40 -0.61 7.75
C SER A 137 21.19 -1.42 8.21
N ASP A 138 21.38 -2.40 9.10
CA ASP A 138 20.27 -3.22 9.60
C ASP A 138 19.41 -2.41 10.57
N SER A 139 20.05 -1.62 11.45
CA SER A 139 19.38 -0.70 12.37
C SER A 139 18.56 0.36 11.61
N ALA A 140 19.11 0.94 10.54
CA ALA A 140 18.36 1.85 9.67
C ALA A 140 17.17 1.15 8.98
N THR A 141 17.33 -0.10 8.56
CA THR A 141 16.26 -0.88 7.91
C THR A 141 15.13 -1.24 8.88
N LEU A 142 15.45 -1.63 10.11
CA LEU A 142 14.48 -1.87 11.17
C LEU A 142 13.67 -0.60 11.47
N ALA A 143 14.34 0.54 11.61
CA ALA A 143 13.68 1.83 11.83
C ALA A 143 12.74 2.18 10.67
N PHE A 144 13.16 1.95 9.42
CA PHE A 144 12.33 2.17 8.23
C PHE A 144 11.08 1.29 8.20
N LEU A 145 11.21 -0.02 8.45
CA LEU A 145 10.08 -0.95 8.48
C LEU A 145 9.09 -0.61 9.60
N ARG A 146 9.59 -0.16 10.76
CA ARG A 146 8.75 0.36 11.85
C ARG A 146 8.00 1.62 11.39
N ALA A 147 8.69 2.63 10.87
CA ALA A 147 8.08 3.89 10.45
C ALA A 147 7.04 3.71 9.34
N MET A 148 7.31 2.81 8.38
CA MET A 148 6.33 2.44 7.36
C MET A 148 5.12 1.70 7.94
N SER A 149 5.32 0.80 8.90
CA SER A 149 4.21 0.10 9.57
C SER A 149 3.32 1.06 10.35
N ASP A 150 3.93 2.02 11.07
CA ASP A 150 3.21 3.07 11.78
C ASP A 150 2.39 3.94 10.81
N LEU A 151 3.00 4.40 9.72
CA LEU A 151 2.32 5.15 8.67
C LEU A 151 1.11 4.40 8.10
N MET A 152 1.28 3.12 7.77
CA MET A 152 0.22 2.28 7.18
C MET A 152 -0.95 2.06 8.14
N LEU A 153 -0.69 1.81 9.42
CA LEU A 153 -1.73 1.67 10.44
C LEU A 153 -2.58 2.93 10.59
N HIS A 154 -1.94 4.11 10.56
CA HIS A 154 -2.66 5.36 10.65
C HIS A 154 -3.47 5.65 9.38
N MET A 155 -2.92 5.38 8.20
CA MET A 155 -3.65 5.56 6.94
C MET A 155 -4.89 4.66 6.84
N ASP A 156 -4.76 3.37 7.20
CA ASP A 156 -5.88 2.42 7.21
C ASP A 156 -7.04 2.87 8.09
N ARG A 157 -6.71 3.46 9.24
CA ARG A 157 -7.68 3.86 10.26
C ARG A 157 -8.12 5.31 10.13
N TYR A 158 -7.75 5.99 9.04
CA TYR A 158 -8.03 7.40 8.79
C TYR A 158 -7.56 8.33 9.93
N LEU A 159 -6.46 7.96 10.60
CA LEU A 159 -5.88 8.68 11.73
C LEU A 159 -4.84 9.72 11.27
N PRO A 160 -4.63 10.80 12.04
CA PRO A 160 -3.51 11.69 11.81
C PRO A 160 -2.19 10.96 11.98
N TYR A 161 -1.22 11.21 11.10
CA TYR A 161 0.12 10.64 11.17
C TYR A 161 1.20 11.71 11.01
N SER A 162 2.44 11.32 11.33
CA SER A 162 3.63 12.18 11.24
C SER A 162 4.66 11.54 10.34
N LEU A 163 5.41 12.35 9.60
CA LEU A 163 6.57 11.87 8.81
C LEU A 163 7.89 11.91 9.57
N LYS A 164 7.91 12.44 10.80
CA LYS A 164 9.15 12.77 11.49
C LYS A 164 10.14 11.62 11.60
N ASP A 165 9.65 10.40 11.80
CA ASP A 165 10.51 9.22 11.90
C ASP A 165 11.15 8.90 10.53
N LEU A 166 10.39 8.99 9.43
CA LEU A 166 10.92 8.87 8.07
C LEU A 166 11.94 9.97 7.74
N GLU A 167 11.67 11.21 8.13
CA GLU A 167 12.62 12.31 7.95
C GLU A 167 13.92 12.07 8.73
N THR A 168 13.80 11.59 9.97
CA THR A 168 14.95 11.25 10.82
C THR A 168 15.76 10.12 10.18
N ILE A 169 15.10 9.10 9.65
CA ILE A 169 15.77 8.00 8.94
C ILE A 169 16.52 8.54 7.71
N ALA A 170 15.83 9.29 6.86
CA ALA A 170 16.45 9.84 5.65
C ALA A 170 17.66 10.74 5.97
N GLN A 171 17.65 11.48 7.08
CA GLN A 171 18.75 12.38 7.44
C GLN A 171 19.94 11.70 8.15
N ASN A 172 19.74 10.52 8.75
CA ASN A 172 20.74 9.91 9.64
C ASN A 172 21.18 8.51 9.24
N ALA A 173 20.43 7.80 8.39
CA ALA A 173 20.83 6.50 7.90
C ALA A 173 22.12 6.59 7.06
N PRO A 174 22.92 5.52 7.00
CA PRO A 174 24.17 5.52 6.22
C PRO A 174 23.94 5.94 4.74
N VAL A 175 24.90 6.69 4.18
CA VAL A 175 24.76 7.35 2.86
C VAL A 175 24.57 6.35 1.72
N GLU A 176 25.15 5.15 1.82
CA GLU A 176 25.04 4.08 0.81
C GLU A 176 23.87 3.12 1.09
N ASN A 177 22.96 3.46 2.01
CA ASN A 177 21.81 2.63 2.31
C ASN A 177 20.56 3.09 1.55
N ILE A 178 19.92 2.16 0.83
CA ILE A 178 18.70 2.41 0.05
C ILE A 178 17.54 2.94 0.90
N VAL A 179 17.51 2.68 2.21
CA VAL A 179 16.45 3.19 3.11
C VAL A 179 16.51 4.70 3.26
N THR A 180 17.68 5.32 3.08
CA THR A 180 17.85 6.78 3.05
C THR A 180 17.04 7.39 1.91
N ILE A 181 17.15 6.79 0.72
CA ILE A 181 16.40 7.18 -0.48
C ILE A 181 14.92 6.83 -0.31
N SER A 182 14.60 5.62 0.14
CA SER A 182 13.23 5.14 0.29
C SER A 182 12.42 6.01 1.27
N ALA A 183 13.01 6.39 2.40
CA ALA A 183 12.39 7.29 3.36
C ALA A 183 12.20 8.69 2.78
N GLY A 184 13.21 9.25 2.10
CA GLY A 184 13.10 10.55 1.45
C GLY A 184 12.03 10.59 0.35
N LEU A 185 11.90 9.51 -0.43
CA LEU A 185 10.85 9.37 -1.45
C LEU A 185 9.45 9.28 -0.83
N GLN A 186 9.29 8.52 0.26
CA GLN A 186 8.01 8.44 0.95
C GLN A 186 7.60 9.83 1.49
N VAL A 187 8.54 10.56 2.09
CA VAL A 187 8.30 11.93 2.58
C VAL A 187 7.91 12.87 1.44
N LEU A 188 8.64 12.84 0.32
CA LEU A 188 8.35 13.63 -0.88
C LEU A 188 6.91 13.37 -1.35
N VAL A 189 6.55 12.09 -1.52
CA VAL A 189 5.23 11.71 -2.05
C VAL A 189 4.12 12.17 -1.11
N GLU A 190 4.26 12.02 0.21
CA GLU A 190 3.23 12.46 1.15
C GLU A 190 3.09 13.99 1.20
N LEU A 191 4.20 14.73 1.19
CA LEU A 191 4.19 16.19 1.08
C LEU A 191 3.48 16.65 -0.19
N ALA A 192 3.76 15.98 -1.31
CA ALA A 192 3.20 16.37 -2.58
C ALA A 192 1.72 15.93 -2.75
N LYS A 193 1.41 14.67 -2.45
CA LYS A 193 0.10 14.06 -2.70
C LYS A 193 -0.91 14.42 -1.63
N THR A 194 -0.53 14.35 -0.36
CA THR A 194 -1.45 14.51 0.77
C THR A 194 -1.52 15.95 1.23
N TRP A 195 -0.38 16.56 1.54
CA TRP A 195 -0.35 17.92 2.09
C TRP A 195 -0.29 19.05 1.06
N LYS A 196 -0.07 18.73 -0.22
CA LYS A 196 0.10 19.72 -1.31
C LYS A 196 1.19 20.76 -1.00
N ASN A 197 2.20 20.37 -0.23
CA ASN A 197 3.32 21.22 0.15
C ASN A 197 4.42 21.16 -0.92
N LEU A 198 4.41 22.15 -1.82
CA LEU A 198 5.35 22.21 -2.93
C LEU A 198 6.80 22.43 -2.46
N GLU A 199 7.05 23.39 -1.58
CA GLU A 199 8.40 23.74 -1.10
C GLU A 199 9.06 22.54 -0.40
N GLY A 200 8.31 21.86 0.47
CA GLY A 200 8.78 20.64 1.13
C GLY A 200 9.06 19.52 0.13
N ALA A 201 8.17 19.30 -0.84
CA ALA A 201 8.36 18.28 -1.85
C ALA A 201 9.58 18.55 -2.75
N GLU A 202 9.85 19.81 -3.11
CA GLU A 202 11.05 20.21 -3.85
C GLU A 202 12.33 20.00 -3.04
N PHE A 203 12.34 20.39 -1.77
CA PHE A 203 13.47 20.15 -0.88
C PHE A 203 13.83 18.65 -0.82
N TRP A 204 12.83 17.80 -0.59
CA TRP A 204 13.02 16.37 -0.47
C TRP A 204 13.39 15.71 -1.81
N ARG A 205 12.88 16.23 -2.93
CA ARG A 205 13.33 15.84 -4.28
C ARG A 205 14.83 16.10 -4.45
N SER A 206 15.29 17.33 -4.18
CA SER A 206 16.72 17.66 -4.27
C SER A 206 17.58 16.88 -3.26
N PHE A 207 17.03 16.56 -2.08
CA PHE A 207 17.69 15.68 -1.12
C PHE A 207 17.91 14.29 -1.72
N VAL A 208 16.85 13.66 -2.22
CA VAL A 208 16.91 12.31 -2.80
C VAL A 208 17.84 12.26 -4.01
N GLU A 209 17.80 13.27 -4.90
CA GLU A 209 18.71 13.34 -6.05
C GLU A 209 20.20 13.32 -5.64
N ARG A 210 20.56 13.95 -4.52
CA ARG A 210 21.94 13.89 -4.00
C ARG A 210 22.29 12.50 -3.46
N GLN A 211 21.36 11.85 -2.77
CA GLN A 211 21.57 10.51 -2.24
C GLN A 211 21.69 9.47 -3.37
N ILE A 212 20.85 9.57 -4.39
CA ILE A 212 20.95 8.75 -5.60
C ILE A 212 22.33 8.91 -6.25
N LYS A 213 22.79 10.15 -6.46
CA LYS A 213 24.13 10.40 -7.03
C LYS A 213 25.27 9.78 -6.21
N ALA A 214 25.12 9.69 -4.89
CA ALA A 214 26.12 9.09 -4.02
C ALA A 214 26.17 7.56 -4.12
N ILE A 215 25.01 6.90 -4.24
CA ILE A 215 24.92 5.43 -4.29
C ILE A 215 25.07 4.86 -5.72
N LEU A 216 24.75 5.63 -6.77
CA LEU A 216 24.79 5.14 -8.16
C LEU A 216 26.07 4.36 -8.53
N PRO A 217 27.30 4.78 -8.14
CA PRO A 217 28.52 4.04 -8.49
C PRO A 217 28.64 2.65 -7.85
N SER A 218 27.88 2.35 -6.78
CA SER A 218 27.92 1.05 -6.11
C SER A 218 26.83 0.08 -6.59
N LEU A 219 25.90 0.55 -7.44
CA LEU A 219 24.79 -0.25 -7.94
C LEU A 219 25.19 -0.97 -9.24
N ASP A 220 24.66 -2.19 -9.41
CA ASP A 220 24.66 -2.83 -10.72
C ASP A 220 23.61 -2.21 -11.66
N ALA A 221 23.64 -2.60 -12.94
CA ALA A 221 22.74 -2.04 -13.95
C ALA A 221 21.23 -2.31 -13.67
N PHE A 222 20.91 -3.44 -13.04
CA PHE A 222 19.53 -3.76 -12.67
C PHE A 222 19.08 -2.90 -11.49
N GLU A 223 19.93 -2.78 -10.47
CA GLU A 223 19.69 -1.96 -9.28
C GLU A 223 19.53 -0.47 -9.63
N GLU A 224 20.43 0.06 -10.47
CA GLU A 224 20.34 1.43 -11.00
C GLU A 224 19.02 1.65 -11.75
N GLY A 225 18.70 0.77 -12.72
CA GLY A 225 17.47 0.90 -13.51
C GLY A 225 16.22 0.88 -12.64
N LEU A 226 16.20 0.02 -11.61
CA LEU A 226 15.06 -0.10 -10.71
C LEU A 226 14.92 1.15 -9.85
N LEU A 227 16.02 1.60 -9.24
CA LEU A 227 16.07 2.82 -8.44
C LEU A 227 15.60 4.04 -9.24
N MET A 228 16.10 4.22 -10.47
CA MET A 228 15.74 5.35 -11.30
C MET A 228 14.27 5.31 -11.72
N SER A 229 13.73 4.13 -12.02
CA SER A 229 12.31 3.95 -12.30
C SER A 229 11.43 4.33 -11.11
N VAL A 230 11.77 3.86 -9.90
CA VAL A 230 11.07 4.21 -8.65
C VAL A 230 11.18 5.71 -8.36
N TYR A 231 12.37 6.28 -8.56
CA TYR A 231 12.64 7.69 -8.34
C TYR A 231 11.73 8.57 -9.21
N TYR A 232 11.73 8.38 -10.54
CA TYR A 232 10.91 9.23 -11.42
C TYR A 232 9.42 9.07 -11.15
N ARG A 233 8.94 7.87 -10.81
CA ARG A 233 7.55 7.63 -10.42
C ARG A 233 7.14 8.42 -9.17
N ALA A 234 8.06 8.65 -8.23
CA ALA A 234 7.81 9.45 -7.03
C ALA A 234 8.06 10.95 -7.26
N ALA A 235 9.14 11.30 -7.96
CA ALA A 235 9.55 12.69 -8.19
C ALA A 235 8.57 13.49 -9.07
N VAL A 236 7.81 12.79 -9.93
CA VAL A 236 6.81 13.39 -10.83
C VAL A 236 5.67 14.11 -10.09
N PHE A 237 5.44 13.78 -8.81
CA PHE A 237 4.44 14.49 -8.02
C PHE A 237 4.76 15.99 -7.86
N VAL A 238 6.03 16.39 -7.95
CA VAL A 238 6.44 17.81 -7.91
C VAL A 238 5.96 18.59 -9.14
N PRO A 239 6.30 18.21 -10.39
CA PRO A 239 5.74 18.88 -11.56
C PRO A 239 4.22 18.71 -11.68
N LEU A 240 3.65 17.60 -11.18
CA LEU A 240 2.20 17.42 -11.12
C LEU A 240 1.54 18.49 -10.23
N LEU A 241 2.11 18.80 -9.06
CA LEU A 241 1.65 19.89 -8.20
C LEU A 241 1.74 21.26 -8.88
N LYS A 242 2.82 21.48 -9.65
CA LYS A 242 3.00 22.68 -10.46
C LYS A 242 2.08 22.74 -11.68
N LYS A 243 1.34 21.66 -11.97
CA LYS A 243 0.57 21.47 -13.21
C LYS A 243 1.44 21.63 -14.47
N ASN A 244 2.72 21.28 -14.38
CA ASN A 244 3.64 21.34 -15.51
C ASN A 244 3.51 20.06 -16.35
N GLN A 245 2.57 20.09 -17.30
CA GLN A 245 2.25 18.96 -18.16
C GLN A 245 3.47 18.40 -18.90
N THR A 246 4.26 19.26 -19.54
CA THR A 246 5.43 18.84 -20.33
C THR A 246 6.44 18.09 -19.47
N GLN A 247 6.69 18.57 -18.25
CA GLN A 247 7.63 17.92 -17.34
C GLN A 247 7.06 16.62 -16.76
N VAL A 248 5.75 16.55 -16.47
CA VAL A 248 5.09 15.30 -16.06
C VAL A 248 5.30 14.23 -17.12
N VAL A 249 4.98 14.53 -18.38
CA VAL A 249 5.11 13.57 -19.49
C VAL A 249 6.56 13.12 -19.65
N ALA A 250 7.52 14.07 -19.67
CA ALA A 250 8.93 13.74 -19.81
C ALA A 250 9.47 12.86 -18.67
N GLU A 251 9.09 13.14 -17.42
CA GLU A 251 9.51 12.32 -16.27
C GLU A 251 8.84 10.94 -16.27
N MET A 252 7.58 10.85 -16.72
CA MET A 252 6.89 9.56 -16.87
C MET A 252 7.47 8.72 -18.02
N ASP A 253 7.92 9.33 -19.11
CA ASP A 253 8.62 8.63 -20.19
C ASP A 253 9.96 8.07 -19.72
N LEU A 254 10.73 8.84 -18.93
CA LEU A 254 11.96 8.35 -18.30
C LEU A 254 11.67 7.17 -17.36
N CYS A 255 10.67 7.32 -16.49
CA CYS A 255 10.23 6.26 -15.57
C CYS A 255 9.94 4.95 -16.31
N GLN A 256 9.18 5.03 -17.41
CA GLN A 256 8.82 3.90 -18.25
C GLN A 256 10.04 3.29 -18.95
N ALA A 257 10.91 4.12 -19.54
CA ALA A 257 12.11 3.66 -20.22
C ALA A 257 13.05 2.86 -19.30
N TYR A 258 13.27 3.33 -18.06
CA TYR A 258 14.06 2.59 -17.08
C TYR A 258 13.45 1.22 -16.76
N ALA A 259 12.13 1.12 -16.62
CA ALA A 259 11.48 -0.14 -16.30
C ALA A 259 11.43 -1.14 -17.45
N GLU A 260 11.27 -0.67 -18.68
CA GLU A 260 11.36 -1.51 -19.88
C GLU A 260 12.81 -1.98 -20.12
N GLY A 261 13.79 -1.21 -19.64
CA GLY A 261 15.21 -1.56 -19.67
C GLY A 261 15.64 -2.61 -18.65
N LEU A 262 14.81 -2.93 -17.64
CA LEU A 262 15.14 -3.90 -16.59
C LEU A 262 15.21 -5.34 -17.12
N LYS A 263 16.44 -5.83 -17.32
CA LYS A 263 16.73 -7.23 -17.69
C LYS A 263 17.11 -8.03 -16.45
N GLY A 264 16.17 -8.82 -15.91
CA GLY A 264 16.46 -9.68 -14.76
C GLY A 264 17.21 -10.95 -15.15
N GLU A 265 18.32 -11.23 -14.46
CA GLU A 265 19.14 -12.44 -14.64
C GLU A 265 18.68 -13.59 -13.75
N THR A 266 18.13 -13.25 -12.59
CA THR A 266 17.55 -14.22 -11.63
C THR A 266 16.03 -14.22 -11.70
N GLN A 267 15.40 -15.30 -11.20
CA GLN A 267 13.94 -15.37 -11.08
C GLN A 267 13.37 -14.22 -10.24
N ASN A 268 14.07 -13.81 -9.17
CA ASN A 268 13.65 -12.69 -8.33
C ASN A 268 13.71 -11.36 -9.09
N GLN A 269 14.80 -11.09 -9.81
CA GLN A 269 14.93 -9.88 -10.62
C GLN A 269 13.91 -9.84 -11.77
N GLN A 270 13.65 -10.96 -12.42
CA GLN A 270 12.61 -11.07 -13.45
C GLN A 270 11.24 -10.72 -12.89
N PHE A 271 10.92 -11.21 -11.70
CA PHE A 271 9.67 -10.90 -11.03
C PHE A 271 9.57 -9.43 -10.60
N VAL A 272 10.65 -8.88 -10.02
CA VAL A 272 10.71 -7.46 -9.64
C VAL A 272 10.59 -6.55 -10.86
N SER A 273 11.20 -6.89 -11.99
CA SER A 273 11.02 -6.18 -13.26
C SER A 273 9.56 -6.24 -13.73
N TYR A 274 8.95 -7.42 -13.69
CA TYR A 274 7.53 -7.61 -14.02
C TYR A 274 6.60 -6.77 -13.14
N GLU A 275 6.83 -6.75 -11.82
CA GLU A 275 6.03 -5.95 -10.89
C GLU A 275 6.21 -4.45 -11.15
N ASN A 276 7.45 -3.98 -11.27
CA ASN A 276 7.76 -2.57 -11.50
C ASN A 276 7.08 -2.05 -12.79
N GLN A 277 7.13 -2.82 -13.88
CA GLN A 277 6.41 -2.49 -15.12
C GLN A 277 4.90 -2.39 -14.92
N SER A 278 4.30 -3.24 -14.09
CA SER A 278 2.87 -3.21 -13.80
C SER A 278 2.47 -1.94 -13.04
N VAL A 279 3.26 -1.57 -12.02
CA VAL A 279 3.06 -0.33 -11.24
C VAL A 279 3.20 0.91 -12.11
N ILE A 280 4.06 0.87 -13.12
CA ILE A 280 4.22 1.99 -14.08
C ILE A 280 3.05 2.06 -15.03
N MET A 281 2.55 0.93 -15.55
CA MET A 281 1.34 0.93 -16.36
C MET A 281 0.14 1.50 -15.58
N GLU A 282 0.02 1.23 -14.29
CA GLU A 282 -0.98 1.87 -13.41
C GLU A 282 -0.77 3.39 -13.37
N SER A 283 0.46 3.83 -13.14
CA SER A 283 0.81 5.26 -13.07
C SER A 283 0.58 5.98 -14.42
N ARG A 284 0.91 5.34 -15.54
CA ARG A 284 0.68 5.84 -16.92
C ARG A 284 -0.80 5.85 -17.28
N THR A 285 -1.61 4.96 -16.72
CA THR A 285 -3.08 5.01 -16.84
C THR A 285 -3.63 6.25 -16.13
N LYS A 286 -3.17 6.51 -14.90
CA LYS A 286 -3.57 7.69 -14.11
C LYS A 286 -3.09 9.00 -14.73
N GLU A 287 -1.91 9.01 -15.35
CA GLU A 287 -1.43 10.14 -16.14
C GLU A 287 -2.34 10.43 -17.34
N ALA A 288 -2.71 9.40 -18.12
CA ALA A 288 -3.61 9.56 -19.27
C ALA A 288 -4.98 10.13 -18.83
N LEU A 289 -5.52 9.65 -17.70
CA LEU A 289 -6.71 10.24 -17.08
C LEU A 289 -6.51 11.71 -16.69
N TRP A 290 -5.36 12.07 -16.11
CA TRP A 290 -5.04 13.45 -15.76
C TRP A 290 -4.97 14.35 -16.99
N LEU A 291 -4.38 13.85 -18.09
CA LEU A 291 -4.31 14.50 -19.40
C LEU A 291 -5.64 14.54 -20.16
N GLN A 292 -6.70 13.90 -19.64
CA GLN A 292 -7.99 13.70 -20.30
C GLN A 292 -7.92 12.87 -21.60
N ASP A 293 -6.86 12.10 -21.79
CA ASP A 293 -6.76 11.12 -22.88
C ASP A 293 -7.43 9.80 -22.45
N LEU A 294 -8.75 9.78 -22.58
CA LEU A 294 -9.57 8.65 -22.13
C LEU A 294 -9.41 7.41 -23.00
N ASP A 295 -9.02 7.56 -24.27
CA ASP A 295 -8.75 6.43 -25.16
C ASP A 295 -7.47 5.71 -24.72
N LEU A 296 -6.39 6.47 -24.50
CA LEU A 296 -5.14 5.91 -24.00
C LEU A 296 -5.27 5.34 -22.59
N ALA A 297 -6.04 6.00 -21.72
CA ALA A 297 -6.33 5.48 -20.38
C ALA A 297 -7.05 4.12 -20.44
N GLU A 298 -8.06 3.97 -21.31
CA GLU A 298 -8.79 2.70 -21.45
C GLU A 298 -7.91 1.60 -22.02
N GLU A 299 -7.13 1.91 -23.06
CA GLU A 299 -6.19 0.96 -23.66
C GLU A 299 -5.22 0.40 -22.60
N ARG A 300 -4.61 1.29 -21.81
CA ARG A 300 -3.65 0.91 -20.75
C ARG A 300 -4.32 0.13 -19.62
N ALA A 301 -5.51 0.53 -19.18
CA ALA A 301 -6.25 -0.17 -18.13
C ALA A 301 -6.67 -1.59 -18.57
N ARG A 302 -7.08 -1.78 -19.83
CA ARG A 302 -7.39 -3.12 -20.37
C ARG A 302 -6.13 -4.00 -20.44
N LYS A 303 -4.99 -3.46 -20.88
CA LYS A 303 -3.70 -4.17 -20.86
C LYS A 303 -3.25 -4.60 -19.46
N LEU A 304 -3.47 -3.77 -18.44
CA LEU A 304 -3.20 -4.13 -17.04
C LEU A 304 -4.02 -5.35 -16.61
N VAL A 305 -5.32 -5.34 -16.94
CA VAL A 305 -6.22 -6.45 -16.65
C VAL A 305 -5.85 -7.74 -17.39
N GLU A 306 -5.37 -7.64 -18.63
CA GLU A 306 -4.86 -8.80 -19.38
C GLU A 306 -3.57 -9.36 -18.77
N ARG A 307 -2.73 -8.49 -18.21
CA ARG A 307 -1.46 -8.85 -17.60
C ARG A 307 -1.63 -9.65 -16.31
N ASP A 308 -2.56 -9.25 -15.44
CA ASP A 308 -2.92 -10.05 -14.27
C ASP A 308 -4.45 -10.09 -14.10
N ILE A 309 -5.02 -11.24 -14.46
CA ILE A 309 -6.47 -11.45 -14.39
C ILE A 309 -6.99 -11.62 -12.96
N LEU A 310 -6.11 -11.88 -11.99
CA LEU A 310 -6.46 -12.17 -10.59
C LEU A 310 -6.26 -10.98 -9.66
N ASP A 311 -5.65 -9.88 -10.12
CA ASP A 311 -5.48 -8.69 -9.31
C ASP A 311 -6.77 -7.84 -9.29
N PRO A 312 -7.46 -7.70 -8.14
CA PRO A 312 -8.68 -6.90 -8.05
C PRO A 312 -8.44 -5.42 -8.34
N ARG A 313 -7.22 -4.91 -8.14
CA ARG A 313 -6.90 -3.50 -8.35
C ARG A 313 -7.05 -3.12 -9.81
N TYR A 314 -6.50 -3.91 -10.73
CA TYR A 314 -6.57 -3.60 -12.16
C TYR A 314 -8.02 -3.53 -12.66
N ARG A 315 -8.93 -4.28 -12.03
CA ARG A 315 -10.38 -4.18 -12.27
C ARG A 315 -10.98 -2.89 -11.70
N LEU A 316 -10.53 -2.41 -10.54
CA LEU A 316 -10.88 -1.09 -10.02
C LEU A 316 -10.40 0.02 -10.94
N GLU A 317 -9.15 0.00 -11.39
CA GLU A 317 -8.61 1.01 -12.31
C GLU A 317 -9.36 1.01 -13.65
N LEU A 318 -9.64 -0.15 -14.23
CA LEU A 318 -10.47 -0.25 -15.43
C LEU A 318 -11.89 0.30 -15.19
N GLY A 319 -12.51 -0.02 -14.07
CA GLY A 319 -13.81 0.52 -13.68
C GLY A 319 -13.81 2.04 -13.57
N GLU A 320 -12.75 2.64 -13.00
CA GLU A 320 -12.62 4.09 -12.89
C GLU A 320 -12.56 4.74 -14.28
N VAL A 321 -11.71 4.20 -15.17
CA VAL A 321 -11.56 4.70 -16.53
C VAL A 321 -12.87 4.59 -17.32
N LEU A 322 -13.56 3.45 -17.25
CA LEU A 322 -14.83 3.23 -17.95
C LEU A 322 -15.92 4.18 -17.44
N LEU A 323 -15.98 4.40 -16.12
CA LEU A 323 -16.92 5.35 -15.54
C LEU A 323 -16.64 6.78 -16.01
N LYS A 324 -15.36 7.21 -16.09
CA LYS A 324 -14.97 8.51 -16.64
C LYS A 324 -15.33 8.67 -18.11
N ARG A 325 -15.35 7.57 -18.88
CA ARG A 325 -15.84 7.54 -20.26
C ARG A 325 -17.36 7.52 -20.41
N GLY A 326 -18.12 7.41 -19.31
CA GLY A 326 -19.56 7.24 -19.36
C GLY A 326 -20.02 5.83 -19.77
N LYS A 327 -19.11 4.85 -19.82
CA LYS A 327 -19.42 3.43 -20.08
C LYS A 327 -19.84 2.76 -18.77
N VAL A 328 -20.95 3.21 -18.19
CA VAL A 328 -21.34 2.90 -16.82
C VAL A 328 -21.59 1.40 -16.60
N GLU A 329 -22.23 0.73 -17.55
CA GLU A 329 -22.54 -0.71 -17.47
C GLU A 329 -21.27 -1.57 -17.53
N GLU A 330 -20.29 -1.19 -18.35
CA GLU A 330 -18.97 -1.86 -18.37
C GLU A 330 -18.22 -1.62 -17.06
N ALA A 331 -18.31 -0.41 -16.49
CA ALA A 331 -17.72 -0.09 -15.19
C ALA A 331 -18.32 -0.97 -14.07
N VAL A 332 -19.65 -1.19 -14.08
CA VAL A 332 -20.30 -2.15 -13.17
C VAL A 332 -19.69 -3.54 -13.28
N GLN A 333 -19.45 -4.04 -14.50
CA GLN A 333 -18.83 -5.36 -14.66
C GLN A 333 -17.40 -5.40 -14.13
N ALA A 334 -16.62 -4.35 -14.36
CA ALA A 334 -15.26 -4.25 -13.84
C ALA A 334 -15.25 -4.26 -12.30
N TYR A 335 -16.06 -3.42 -11.65
CA TYR A 335 -16.16 -3.39 -10.19
C TYR A 335 -16.72 -4.69 -9.61
N ARG A 336 -17.72 -5.31 -10.25
CA ARG A 336 -18.25 -6.62 -9.85
C ARG A 336 -17.18 -7.72 -9.93
N SER A 337 -16.28 -7.64 -10.91
CA SER A 337 -15.14 -8.55 -10.99
C SER A 337 -14.21 -8.36 -9.79
N ALA A 338 -13.90 -7.11 -9.43
CA ALA A 338 -13.08 -6.80 -8.26
C ALA A 338 -13.70 -7.32 -6.95
N THR A 339 -15.01 -7.17 -6.73
CA THR A 339 -15.67 -7.67 -5.51
C THR A 339 -15.64 -9.20 -5.38
N ARG A 340 -15.69 -9.92 -6.52
CA ARG A 340 -15.56 -11.38 -6.56
C ARG A 340 -14.15 -11.86 -6.26
N LEU A 341 -13.13 -11.15 -6.75
CA LEU A 341 -11.73 -11.45 -6.49
C LEU A 341 -11.36 -11.22 -5.01
N GLY A 342 -11.99 -10.25 -4.35
CA GLY A 342 -11.77 -9.97 -2.93
C GLY A 342 -10.71 -8.91 -2.69
N PRO A 343 -10.12 -8.82 -1.49
CA PRO A 343 -9.19 -7.76 -1.14
C PRO A 343 -7.86 -7.89 -1.92
N PRO A 344 -7.12 -6.78 -2.12
CA PRO A 344 -7.40 -5.42 -1.62
C PRO A 344 -8.47 -4.66 -2.42
N GLY A 345 -9.10 -3.67 -1.78
CA GLY A 345 -9.96 -2.70 -2.46
C GLY A 345 -11.43 -3.10 -2.63
N THR A 346 -11.89 -4.18 -2.00
CA THR A 346 -13.29 -4.65 -2.10
C THR A 346 -14.30 -3.62 -1.60
N ALA A 347 -14.01 -2.91 -0.51
CA ALA A 347 -14.86 -1.81 -0.02
C ALA A 347 -15.05 -0.71 -1.07
N VAL A 348 -13.97 -0.33 -1.76
CA VAL A 348 -13.98 0.67 -2.84
C VAL A 348 -14.74 0.14 -4.06
N ALA A 349 -14.56 -1.12 -4.42
CA ALA A 349 -15.27 -1.75 -5.53
C ALA A 349 -16.79 -1.70 -5.32
N TRP A 350 -17.26 -2.09 -4.13
CA TRP A 350 -18.67 -2.00 -3.76
C TRP A 350 -19.19 -0.56 -3.81
N PHE A 351 -18.45 0.38 -3.23
CA PHE A 351 -18.83 1.80 -3.26
C PHE A 351 -18.96 2.33 -4.70
N MET A 352 -17.95 2.11 -5.53
CA MET A 352 -17.94 2.59 -6.92
C MET A 352 -19.01 1.90 -7.78
N MET A 353 -19.27 0.62 -7.55
CA MET A 353 -20.38 -0.09 -8.20
C MET A 353 -21.74 0.50 -7.79
N GLY A 354 -21.91 0.86 -6.51
CA GLY A 354 -23.10 1.57 -6.02
C GLY A 354 -23.28 2.93 -6.69
N GLN A 355 -22.20 3.68 -6.90
CA GLN A 355 -22.27 4.94 -7.65
C GLN A 355 -22.70 4.73 -9.10
N CYS A 356 -22.24 3.65 -9.75
CA CYS A 356 -22.65 3.30 -11.10
C CYS A 356 -24.16 2.99 -11.14
N TYR A 357 -24.65 2.10 -10.26
CA TYR A 357 -26.08 1.80 -10.19
C TYR A 357 -26.94 3.02 -9.89
N GLN A 358 -26.50 3.89 -8.98
CA GLN A 358 -27.19 5.14 -8.70
C GLN A 358 -27.28 6.02 -9.96
N SER A 359 -26.22 6.10 -10.77
CA SER A 359 -26.24 6.87 -12.03
C SER A 359 -27.12 6.26 -13.11
N LEU A 360 -27.39 4.94 -13.04
CA LEU A 360 -28.33 4.24 -13.91
C LEU A 360 -29.79 4.33 -13.42
N GLY A 361 -30.03 4.90 -12.23
CA GLY A 361 -31.36 4.96 -11.62
C GLY A 361 -31.77 3.67 -10.88
N GLU A 362 -30.88 2.69 -10.79
CA GLU A 362 -31.10 1.42 -10.10
C GLU A 362 -30.82 1.57 -8.59
N LEU A 363 -31.72 2.28 -7.90
CA LEU A 363 -31.48 2.78 -6.54
C LEU A 363 -31.38 1.67 -5.49
N GLU A 364 -32.14 0.59 -5.63
CA GLU A 364 -32.11 -0.57 -4.75
C GLU A 364 -30.77 -1.32 -4.86
N LEU A 365 -30.24 -1.49 -6.08
CA LEU A 365 -28.92 -2.07 -6.28
C LEU A 365 -27.81 -1.16 -5.73
N ALA A 366 -27.96 0.16 -5.87
CA ALA A 366 -27.04 1.12 -5.27
C ALA A 366 -27.03 1.01 -3.74
N TYR A 367 -28.20 0.91 -3.12
CA TYR A 367 -28.36 0.68 -1.68
C TYR A 367 -27.61 -0.56 -1.21
N ASP A 368 -27.85 -1.71 -1.85
CA ASP A 368 -27.17 -2.97 -1.51
C ASP A 368 -25.64 -2.86 -1.61
N CYS A 369 -25.16 -2.18 -2.66
CA CYS A 369 -23.72 -1.96 -2.85
C CYS A 369 -23.12 -1.06 -1.75
N TYR A 370 -23.81 0.00 -1.35
CA TYR A 370 -23.32 0.86 -0.29
C TYR A 370 -23.32 0.17 1.07
N LEU A 371 -24.31 -0.68 1.37
CA LEU A 371 -24.27 -1.54 2.56
C LEU A 371 -23.11 -2.54 2.51
N ALA A 372 -22.90 -3.21 1.38
CA ALA A 372 -21.77 -4.13 1.22
C ALA A 372 -20.41 -3.44 1.38
N SER A 373 -20.30 -2.18 0.96
CA SER A 373 -19.11 -1.34 1.20
C SER A 373 -18.89 -1.09 2.70
N LEU A 374 -19.94 -0.77 3.46
CA LEU A 374 -19.89 -0.59 4.92
C LEU A 374 -19.63 -1.90 5.69
N ASP A 375 -20.09 -3.02 5.14
CA ASP A 375 -19.74 -4.34 5.63
C ASP A 375 -18.27 -4.68 5.39
N CYS A 376 -17.58 -4.02 4.46
CA CYS A 376 -16.13 -4.17 4.32
C CYS A 376 -15.38 -3.17 5.21
N ASP A 377 -15.80 -1.90 5.20
CA ASP A 377 -15.24 -0.81 5.98
C ASP A 377 -16.34 -0.05 6.76
N PRO A 378 -16.54 -0.39 8.05
CA PRO A 378 -17.55 0.25 8.89
C PRO A 378 -17.29 1.73 9.21
N LEU A 379 -16.09 2.24 8.94
CA LEU A 379 -15.67 3.63 9.15
C LEU A 379 -15.82 4.48 7.88
N ALA A 380 -16.18 3.87 6.74
CA ALA A 380 -16.33 4.58 5.48
C ALA A 380 -17.48 5.60 5.55
N ILE A 381 -17.14 6.89 5.55
CA ILE A 381 -18.12 7.98 5.57
C ILE A 381 -18.87 8.11 4.24
N SER A 382 -18.18 7.85 3.12
CA SER A 382 -18.73 8.09 1.77
C SER A 382 -19.96 7.23 1.46
N PRO A 383 -20.00 5.91 1.73
CA PRO A 383 -21.20 5.11 1.56
C PRO A 383 -22.39 5.59 2.41
N VAL A 384 -22.17 5.97 3.69
CA VAL A 384 -23.26 6.49 4.55
C VAL A 384 -23.85 7.78 3.97
N LYS A 385 -23.00 8.69 3.46
CA LYS A 385 -23.47 9.89 2.76
C LYS A 385 -24.31 9.56 1.54
N ARG A 386 -23.91 8.55 0.75
CA ARG A 386 -24.66 8.13 -0.43
C ARG A 386 -25.99 7.48 -0.07
N LEU A 387 -26.03 6.63 0.98
CA LEU A 387 -27.26 6.06 1.52
C LEU A 387 -28.26 7.14 1.93
N GLY A 388 -27.82 8.17 2.67
CA GLY A 388 -28.66 9.30 3.03
C GLY A 388 -29.16 10.12 1.83
N GLN A 389 -28.36 10.21 0.75
CA GLN A 389 -28.77 10.88 -0.49
C GLN A 389 -29.83 10.11 -1.28
N ILE A 390 -29.76 8.77 -1.31
CA ILE A 390 -30.73 7.94 -2.04
C ILE A 390 -31.99 7.63 -1.24
N ALA A 391 -31.95 7.75 0.10
CA ALA A 391 -33.07 7.41 0.98
C ALA A 391 -34.40 8.12 0.63
N PRO A 392 -34.44 9.44 0.35
CA PRO A 392 -35.69 10.10 -0.06
C PRO A 392 -36.20 9.60 -1.42
N LEU A 393 -35.30 9.20 -2.32
CA LEU A 393 -35.66 8.69 -3.64
C LEU A 393 -36.27 7.27 -3.54
N LEU A 394 -35.87 6.50 -2.53
CA LEU A 394 -36.44 5.21 -2.18
C LEU A 394 -37.72 5.31 -1.32
N GLY A 395 -38.06 6.51 -0.83
CA GLY A 395 -39.17 6.71 0.11
C GLY A 395 -38.90 6.12 1.51
N ASP A 396 -37.63 5.92 1.88
CA ASP A 396 -37.22 5.33 3.16
C ASP A 396 -36.74 6.41 4.15
N GLU A 397 -37.68 6.97 4.93
CA GLU A 397 -37.40 7.98 5.96
C GLU A 397 -36.53 7.43 7.11
N ASN A 398 -36.60 6.12 7.38
CA ASN A 398 -35.79 5.49 8.42
C ASN A 398 -34.32 5.45 7.99
N LEU A 399 -34.04 5.12 6.73
CA LEU A 399 -32.69 5.14 6.18
C LEU A 399 -32.09 6.54 6.19
N ALA A 400 -32.88 7.56 5.86
CA ALA A 400 -32.44 8.96 5.92
C ALA A 400 -32.02 9.33 7.35
N SER A 401 -32.91 9.08 8.33
CA SER A 401 -32.67 9.32 9.75
C SER A 401 -31.46 8.54 10.27
N TRP A 402 -31.35 7.25 9.94
CA TRP A 402 -30.21 6.42 10.31
C TRP A 402 -28.89 6.97 9.75
N SER A 403 -28.90 7.42 8.49
CA SER A 403 -27.70 7.95 7.84
C SER A 403 -27.20 9.22 8.54
N GLU A 404 -28.10 10.12 8.94
CA GLU A 404 -27.75 11.33 9.71
C GLU A 404 -27.13 10.99 11.08
N VAL A 405 -27.75 10.06 11.81
CA VAL A 405 -27.24 9.60 13.10
C VAL A 405 -25.87 8.93 12.93
N ARG A 406 -25.74 8.02 11.96
CA ARG A 406 -24.48 7.29 11.73
C ARG A 406 -23.35 8.22 11.29
N LEU A 407 -23.64 9.22 10.46
CA LEU A 407 -22.65 10.24 10.09
C LEU A 407 -22.17 11.04 11.30
N SER A 408 -23.08 11.40 12.20
CA SER A 408 -22.74 12.10 13.44
C SER A 408 -21.87 11.22 14.36
N GLN A 409 -22.21 9.94 14.49
CA GLN A 409 -21.41 8.96 15.23
C GLN A 409 -20.01 8.79 14.63
N LEU A 410 -19.89 8.61 13.32
CA LEU A 410 -18.60 8.46 12.63
C LEU A 410 -17.72 9.70 12.79
N GLN A 411 -18.30 10.91 12.78
CA GLN A 411 -17.56 12.14 13.05
C GLN A 411 -17.04 12.20 14.49
N GLU A 412 -17.84 11.75 15.46
CA GLU A 412 -17.43 11.71 16.86
C GLU A 412 -16.38 10.62 17.12
N GLU A 413 -16.55 9.42 16.54
CA GLU A 413 -15.56 8.34 16.55
C GLU A 413 -14.23 8.85 15.96
N LYS A 414 -14.28 9.52 14.81
CA LYS A 414 -13.09 10.11 14.19
C LYS A 414 -12.41 11.13 15.10
N LYS A 415 -13.15 12.06 15.70
CA LYS A 415 -12.59 13.04 16.64
C LYS A 415 -11.96 12.38 17.87
N LYS A 416 -12.61 11.34 18.42
CA LYS A 416 -12.06 10.57 19.55
C LYS A 416 -10.81 9.80 19.16
N MET A 417 -10.77 9.23 17.96
CA MET A 417 -9.60 8.54 17.43
C MET A 417 -8.44 9.52 17.19
N GLU A 418 -8.70 10.69 16.62
CA GLU A 418 -7.73 11.79 16.49
C GLU A 418 -7.21 12.28 17.87
N ALA A 419 -8.09 12.35 18.87
CA ALA A 419 -7.75 12.79 20.22
C ALA A 419 -7.09 11.70 21.08
N SER A 420 -7.36 10.41 20.87
CA SER A 420 -6.72 9.29 21.58
C SER A 420 -5.38 8.89 20.95
N GLY A 421 -5.20 9.18 19.66
CA GLY A 421 -3.90 9.25 19.01
C GLY A 421 -3.00 10.39 19.53
N SER A 422 -3.36 11.09 20.63
CA SER A 422 -2.62 12.21 21.24
C SER A 422 -1.29 11.82 21.93
N SER A 423 -0.62 10.77 21.49
CA SER A 423 0.83 10.88 21.30
C SER A 423 1.16 11.58 19.96
N PHE A 424 0.22 12.32 19.38
CA PHE A 424 0.37 13.25 18.28
C PHE A 424 1.56 14.16 18.59
N ARG A 425 2.74 13.75 18.12
CA ARG A 425 3.90 14.61 17.98
C ARG A 425 3.51 15.59 16.90
N GLY A 426 2.88 16.69 17.31
CA GLY A 426 2.48 17.77 16.43
C GLY A 426 3.59 18.05 15.43
N TYR A 427 3.24 17.92 14.15
CA TYR A 427 4.16 18.31 13.10
C TYR A 427 4.18 19.83 13.08
N VAL A 428 5.33 20.40 13.45
CA VAL A 428 5.68 21.76 13.06
C VAL A 428 6.35 21.60 11.70
N LEU A 429 5.82 22.30 10.68
CA LEU A 429 6.50 22.56 9.42
C LEU A 429 7.85 23.23 9.70
N THR A 430 8.90 22.45 9.93
CA THR A 430 10.27 22.95 9.84
C THR A 430 10.88 22.34 8.60
N VAL A 431 10.79 23.07 7.49
CA VAL A 431 11.76 22.91 6.39
C VAL A 431 13.14 22.93 7.05
N PRO A 432 13.97 21.88 6.91
CA PRO A 432 15.33 21.93 7.40
C PRO A 432 16.02 23.12 6.74
N LYS A 433 16.27 24.19 7.49
CA LYS A 433 17.04 25.32 6.95
C LYS A 433 18.38 24.76 6.50
N PRO A 434 18.83 25.05 5.26
CA PRO A 434 20.13 24.59 4.80
C PRO A 434 21.17 25.03 5.84
N LYS A 435 22.03 24.09 6.28
CA LYS A 435 23.18 24.42 7.12
C LYS A 435 23.97 25.49 6.36
N GLN A 436 23.96 26.73 6.87
CA GLN A 436 24.88 27.75 6.40
C GLN A 436 26.28 27.23 6.74
N THR A 437 27.02 26.83 5.72
CA THR A 437 28.45 26.60 5.83
C THR A 437 29.08 27.92 6.22
N ALA A 438 29.62 27.98 7.44
CA ALA A 438 30.46 29.08 7.90
C ALA A 438 31.86 28.99 7.29
#